data_AF-A0A5A5TCQ4-F1
#
_entry.id   AF-A0A5A5TCQ4-F1
#
_cell.length_a   1.000
_cell.length_b   1.000
_cell.length_c   1.000
_cell.angle_alpha   90.00
_cell.angle_beta   90.00
_cell.angle_gamma   90.00
#
_symmetry.space_group_name_H-M   'P 1'
#
loop_
_entity.id
_entity.type
_entity.pdbx_description
1 polymer ?
#
loop_
_entity_poly.entity_id
_entity_poly.type
_entity_poly.pdbx_seq_one_letter_code
_entity_poly.pdbx_strand_id
1 'polypeptide(L)'
;MLIMTSHADYTSEEWNILCTTPLKVGGAVAASAPSGVVGNVKETLAITNSMVNEAHRYTSNQLINEIVPKGINREQVNTLAGMASNLFQQADIARTQALDACRQACQILKMKSTTQEADEYKQWLLMIGKNVASAANEGANLLNVGGINVSPEEVRILDEMASALELPEHLMVGLLTDSSLTNPNPNANPSPGSPGA
;
A
#
# COMPACT_ATOMS: atom_id res chain seq x y z
N MET A 1 12.33 27.57 -3.87
CA MET A 1 11.77 26.83 -2.71
C MET A 1 10.50 26.20 -3.23
N LEU A 2 10.46 24.87 -3.39
CA LEU A 2 9.22 24.20 -3.77
C LEU A 2 8.26 24.31 -2.58
N ILE A 3 7.02 24.67 -2.86
CA ILE A 3 5.91 24.66 -1.90
C ILE A 3 5.15 23.34 -2.04
N MET A 4 4.35 22.98 -1.04
CA MET A 4 3.48 21.80 -1.10
C MET A 4 2.66 21.79 -2.40
N THR A 5 2.53 20.63 -3.03
CA THR A 5 1.84 20.49 -4.31
C THR A 5 0.35 20.20 -4.15
N SER A 6 -0.39 20.47 -5.22
CA SER A 6 -1.80 20.14 -5.40
C SER A 6 -1.99 19.46 -6.76
N HIS A 7 -3.18 18.91 -7.02
CA HIS A 7 -3.55 18.38 -8.32
C HIS A 7 -3.25 19.35 -9.48
N ALA A 8 -3.39 20.66 -9.27
CA ALA A 8 -3.15 21.68 -10.30
C ALA A 8 -1.68 21.78 -10.76
N ASP A 9 -0.74 21.25 -9.99
CA ASP A 9 0.70 21.26 -10.30
C ASP A 9 1.11 20.10 -11.22
N TYR A 10 0.20 19.15 -11.45
CA TYR A 10 0.40 17.98 -12.30
C TYR A 10 -0.38 18.10 -13.60
N THR A 11 0.21 17.60 -14.68
CA THR A 11 -0.55 17.32 -15.91
C THR A 11 -1.51 16.16 -15.66
N SER A 12 -2.54 16.03 -16.50
CA SER A 12 -3.50 14.94 -16.37
C SER A 12 -2.85 13.55 -16.40
N GLU A 13 -1.77 13.38 -17.18
CA GLU A 13 -1.05 12.11 -17.27
C GLU A 13 -0.25 11.82 -15.99
N GLU A 14 0.49 12.81 -15.49
CA GLU A 14 1.24 12.67 -14.24
C GLU A 14 0.31 12.40 -13.06
N TRP A 15 -0.82 13.11 -13.02
CA TRP A 15 -1.84 12.90 -12.00
C TRP A 15 -2.44 11.50 -12.06
N ASN A 16 -2.72 11.01 -13.27
CA ASN A 16 -3.21 9.64 -13.46
C ASN A 16 -2.17 8.60 -13.00
N ILE A 17 -0.89 8.82 -13.26
CA ILE A 17 0.19 7.95 -12.74
C ILE A 17 0.17 7.95 -11.22
N LEU A 18 0.16 9.13 -10.58
CA LEU A 18 0.13 9.23 -9.11
C LEU A 18 -1.14 8.57 -8.54
N CYS A 19 -2.31 8.83 -9.09
CA CYS A 19 -3.56 8.21 -8.63
C CYS A 19 -3.59 6.68 -8.77
N THR A 20 -3.00 6.13 -9.83
CA THR A 20 -3.10 4.69 -10.13
C THR A 20 -1.97 3.85 -9.54
N THR A 21 -0.84 4.47 -9.16
CA THR A 21 0.31 3.77 -8.58
C THR A 21 -0.03 2.98 -7.30
N PRO A 22 -0.80 3.52 -6.32
CA PRO A 22 -1.20 2.77 -5.13
C PRO A 22 -1.90 1.45 -5.44
N LEU A 23 -2.80 1.45 -6.42
CA LEU A 23 -3.55 0.26 -6.83
C LEU A 23 -2.62 -0.78 -7.47
N LYS A 24 -1.67 -0.34 -8.31
CA LYS A 24 -0.69 -1.23 -8.95
C LYS A 24 0.26 -1.85 -7.92
N VAL A 25 0.71 -1.06 -6.94
CA VAL A 25 1.56 -1.54 -5.83
C VAL A 25 0.85 -2.63 -5.04
N GLY A 26 -0.35 -2.34 -4.53
CA GLY A 26 -1.13 -3.31 -3.78
C GLY A 26 -1.47 -4.55 -4.61
N GLY A 27 -1.86 -4.37 -5.87
CA GLY A 27 -2.21 -5.48 -6.77
C GLY A 27 -1.03 -6.39 -7.11
N ALA A 28 0.17 -5.84 -7.32
CA ALA A 28 1.36 -6.65 -7.58
C ALA A 28 1.81 -7.44 -6.35
N VAL A 29 1.66 -6.87 -5.15
CA VAL A 29 1.89 -7.63 -3.90
C VAL A 29 0.87 -8.76 -3.76
N ALA A 30 -0.42 -8.47 -3.93
CA ALA A 30 -1.46 -9.50 -3.92
C ALA A 30 -1.19 -10.60 -4.96
N ALA A 31 -0.75 -10.24 -6.17
CA ALA A 31 -0.40 -11.18 -7.22
C ALA A 31 0.84 -12.04 -6.92
N SER A 32 1.73 -11.56 -6.04
CA SER A 32 2.92 -12.30 -5.59
C SER A 32 2.64 -13.27 -4.45
N ALA A 33 1.47 -13.18 -3.81
CA ALA A 33 1.11 -14.01 -2.67
C ALA A 33 0.99 -15.50 -3.09
N PRO A 34 1.53 -16.45 -2.30
CA PRO A 34 1.46 -17.89 -2.59
C PRO A 34 0.04 -18.44 -2.70
N SER A 35 -0.94 -17.76 -2.11
CA SER A 35 -2.35 -18.16 -2.14
C SER A 35 -2.95 -18.11 -3.55
N GLY A 36 -2.33 -17.38 -4.49
CA GLY A 36 -2.75 -17.29 -5.89
C GLY A 36 -4.14 -16.68 -6.08
N VAL A 37 -4.71 -16.08 -5.04
CA VAL A 37 -5.98 -15.36 -5.13
C VAL A 37 -5.65 -13.95 -5.58
N VAL A 38 -6.05 -13.64 -6.81
CA VAL A 38 -5.71 -12.37 -7.45
C VAL A 38 -6.92 -11.77 -8.16
N GLY A 39 -7.14 -10.48 -7.97
CA GLY A 39 -8.15 -9.70 -8.65
C GLY A 39 -9.56 -9.91 -8.11
N ASN A 40 -9.73 -10.28 -6.83
CA ASN A 40 -11.05 -10.36 -6.24
C ASN A 40 -11.46 -9.05 -5.52
N VAL A 41 -12.74 -8.97 -5.16
CA VAL A 41 -13.32 -7.83 -4.44
C VAL A 41 -12.63 -7.61 -3.07
N LYS A 42 -12.20 -8.67 -2.39
CA LYS A 42 -11.56 -8.57 -1.07
C LYS A 42 -10.19 -7.92 -1.14
N GLU A 43 -9.37 -8.27 -2.13
CA GLU A 43 -8.05 -7.66 -2.33
C GLU A 43 -8.19 -6.19 -2.72
N THR A 44 -9.12 -5.87 -3.62
CA THR A 44 -9.39 -4.48 -4.01
C THR A 44 -9.84 -3.65 -2.81
N LEU A 45 -10.67 -4.24 -1.92
CA LEU A 45 -11.02 -3.63 -0.64
C LEU A 45 -9.82 -3.48 0.28
N ALA A 46 -8.95 -4.48 0.39
CA ALA A 46 -7.75 -4.41 1.23
C ALA A 46 -6.82 -3.28 0.77
N ILE A 47 -6.60 -3.15 -0.54
CA ILE A 47 -5.80 -2.06 -1.12
C ILE A 47 -6.45 -0.71 -0.80
N THR A 48 -7.76 -0.57 -1.08
CA THR A 48 -8.47 0.71 -0.88
C THR A 48 -8.55 1.11 0.59
N ASN A 49 -8.81 0.15 1.49
CA ASN A 49 -8.80 0.38 2.93
C ASN A 49 -7.40 0.78 3.40
N SER A 50 -6.35 0.15 2.88
CA SER A 50 -5.00 0.53 3.23
C SER A 50 -4.63 1.93 2.74
N MET A 51 -5.07 2.33 1.54
CA MET A 51 -4.88 3.71 1.05
C MET A 51 -5.45 4.73 2.04
N VAL A 52 -6.70 4.52 2.48
CA VAL A 52 -7.39 5.41 3.43
C VAL A 52 -6.74 5.36 4.81
N ASN A 53 -6.47 4.17 5.34
CA ASN A 53 -5.94 4.00 6.70
C ASN A 53 -4.55 4.61 6.85
N GLU A 54 -3.66 4.37 5.88
CA GLU A 54 -2.28 4.85 5.92
C GLU A 54 -2.17 6.35 5.65
N ALA A 55 -3.15 6.95 4.97
CA ALA A 55 -3.17 8.40 4.72
C ALA A 55 -3.24 9.23 6.00
N HIS A 56 -3.83 8.71 7.08
CA HIS A 56 -3.89 9.40 8.37
C HIS A 56 -2.50 9.66 8.99
N ARG A 57 -1.45 8.93 8.55
CA ARG A 57 -0.08 9.18 8.99
C ARG A 57 0.53 10.42 8.32
N TYR A 58 -0.04 10.85 7.20
CA TYR A 58 0.48 11.90 6.34
C TYR A 58 -0.55 13.02 6.15
N THR A 59 -1.26 13.42 7.22
CA THR A 59 -2.30 14.46 7.16
C THR A 59 -1.82 15.81 6.65
N SER A 60 -0.51 16.10 6.76
CA SER A 60 0.10 17.32 6.23
C SER A 60 0.51 17.21 4.75
N ASN A 61 0.45 16.03 4.16
CA ASN A 61 0.79 15.78 2.76
C ASN A 61 -0.44 16.00 1.87
N GLN A 62 -0.51 17.16 1.21
CA GLN A 62 -1.69 17.50 0.42
C GLN A 62 -1.89 16.55 -0.76
N LEU A 63 -0.81 16.13 -1.43
CA LEU A 63 -0.85 15.15 -2.51
C LEU A 63 -1.55 13.85 -2.10
N ILE A 64 -1.14 13.23 -0.99
CA ILE A 64 -1.78 12.00 -0.49
C ILE A 64 -3.27 12.25 -0.22
N ASN A 65 -3.61 13.34 0.46
CA ASN A 65 -5.00 13.67 0.81
C ASN A 65 -5.90 13.94 -0.41
N GLU A 66 -5.33 14.39 -1.53
CA GLU A 66 -6.06 14.60 -2.78
C GLU A 66 -6.27 13.30 -3.58
N ILE A 67 -5.35 12.35 -3.46
CA ILE A 67 -5.44 11.02 -4.11
C ILE A 67 -6.36 10.07 -3.34
N VAL A 68 -6.33 10.14 -2.00
CA VAL A 68 -7.05 9.19 -1.15
C VAL A 68 -8.55 9.23 -1.47
N PRO A 69 -9.17 8.06 -1.74
CA PRO A 69 -10.60 7.98 -2.00
C PRO A 69 -11.39 8.52 -0.81
N LYS A 70 -12.22 9.56 -1.03
CA LYS A 70 -13.04 10.21 0.02
C LYS A 70 -14.35 9.47 0.31
N GLY A 71 -14.38 8.17 0.02
CA GLY A 71 -15.56 7.31 0.05
C GLY A 71 -15.61 6.43 -1.19
N ILE A 72 -15.76 5.12 -0.99
CA ILE A 72 -15.98 4.17 -2.06
C ILE A 72 -17.21 3.33 -1.72
N ASN A 73 -18.15 3.23 -2.65
CA ASN A 73 -19.32 2.37 -2.49
C ASN A 73 -19.03 0.96 -3.05
N ARG A 74 -19.90 -0.01 -2.74
CA ARG A 74 -19.72 -1.40 -3.14
C ARG A 74 -19.68 -1.59 -4.67
N GLU A 75 -20.41 -0.78 -5.42
CA GLU A 75 -20.43 -0.84 -6.89
C GLU A 75 -19.08 -0.38 -7.46
N GLN A 76 -18.54 0.73 -6.96
CA GLN A 76 -17.21 1.23 -7.33
C GLN A 76 -16.11 0.24 -6.98
N VAL A 77 -16.18 -0.40 -5.81
CA VAL A 77 -15.27 -1.49 -5.43
C VAL A 77 -15.38 -2.63 -6.43
N ASN A 78 -16.58 -3.05 -6.82
CA ASN A 78 -16.76 -4.13 -7.80
C ASN A 78 -16.19 -3.75 -9.17
N THR A 79 -16.36 -2.50 -9.61
CA THR A 79 -15.76 -1.99 -10.86
C THR A 79 -14.24 -2.02 -10.79
N LEU A 80 -13.66 -1.48 -9.72
CA LEU A 80 -12.21 -1.53 -9.51
C LEU A 80 -11.70 -2.97 -9.42
N ALA A 81 -12.45 -3.86 -8.78
CA ALA A 81 -12.11 -5.27 -8.70
C ALA A 81 -12.13 -5.94 -10.08
N GLY A 82 -13.13 -5.67 -10.91
CA GLY A 82 -13.16 -6.17 -12.29
C GLY A 82 -12.02 -5.62 -13.15
N MET A 83 -11.61 -4.37 -12.94
CA MET A 83 -10.40 -3.82 -13.58
C MET A 83 -9.14 -4.50 -13.06
N ALA A 84 -9.03 -4.66 -11.75
CA ALA A 84 -7.92 -5.31 -11.05
C ALA A 84 -7.77 -6.78 -11.49
N SER A 85 -8.88 -7.50 -11.72
CA SER A 85 -8.85 -8.87 -12.25
C SER A 85 -8.09 -8.97 -13.57
N ASN A 86 -8.23 -7.98 -14.46
CA ASN A 86 -7.51 -7.98 -15.74
C ASN A 86 -6.05 -7.52 -15.58
N LEU A 87 -5.79 -6.62 -14.63
CA LEU A 87 -4.46 -6.06 -14.39
C LEU A 87 -3.52 -7.03 -13.67
N PHE A 88 -4.04 -7.85 -12.75
CA PHE A 88 -3.22 -8.60 -11.79
C PHE A 88 -3.17 -10.11 -12.03
N GLN A 89 -3.95 -10.66 -12.97
CA GLN A 89 -3.98 -12.10 -13.29
C GLN A 89 -2.60 -12.72 -13.59
N GLN A 90 -1.65 -11.93 -14.07
CA GLN A 90 -0.29 -12.39 -14.39
C GLN A 90 0.69 -11.67 -13.48
N ALA A 91 1.25 -12.40 -12.50
CA ALA A 91 2.14 -11.85 -11.48
C ALA A 91 3.34 -11.08 -12.08
N ASP A 92 3.96 -11.60 -13.14
CA ASP A 92 5.08 -10.94 -13.81
C ASP A 92 4.68 -9.61 -14.49
N ILE A 93 3.48 -9.56 -15.08
CA ILE A 93 2.95 -8.33 -15.69
C ILE A 93 2.62 -7.32 -14.59
N ALA A 94 1.92 -7.76 -13.54
CA ALA A 94 1.56 -6.91 -12.40
C ALA A 94 2.81 -6.29 -11.75
N ARG A 95 3.84 -7.12 -11.53
CA ARG A 95 5.14 -6.68 -11.02
C ARG A 95 5.78 -5.65 -11.94
N THR A 96 5.88 -5.93 -13.24
CA THR A 96 6.47 -4.99 -14.21
C THR A 96 5.75 -3.64 -14.19
N GLN A 97 4.42 -3.67 -14.25
CA GLN A 97 3.59 -2.46 -14.23
C GLN A 97 3.72 -1.66 -12.93
N ALA A 98 3.82 -2.34 -11.78
CA ALA A 98 4.01 -1.70 -10.49
C ALA A 98 5.40 -1.04 -10.39
N LEU A 99 6.46 -1.73 -10.82
CA LEU A 99 7.81 -1.18 -10.83
C LEU A 99 7.93 0.02 -11.77
N ASP A 100 7.33 -0.04 -12.95
CA ASP A 100 7.31 1.08 -13.90
C ASP A 100 6.51 2.27 -13.38
N ALA A 101 5.38 2.02 -12.72
CA ALA A 101 4.60 3.07 -12.06
C ALA A 101 5.38 3.73 -10.91
N CYS A 102 6.07 2.93 -10.10
CA CYS A 102 6.95 3.43 -9.03
C CYS A 102 8.06 4.34 -9.57
N ARG A 103 8.74 3.92 -10.64
CA ARG A 103 9.78 4.74 -11.29
C ARG A 103 9.21 6.05 -11.81
N GLN A 104 8.08 6.01 -12.52
CA GLN A 104 7.44 7.20 -13.06
C GLN A 104 6.98 8.15 -11.96
N ALA A 105 6.30 7.64 -10.92
CA ALA A 105 5.91 8.44 -9.76
C ALA A 105 7.13 9.08 -9.09
N CYS A 106 8.22 8.33 -8.90
CA CYS A 106 9.45 8.86 -8.33
C CYS A 106 10.02 10.03 -9.16
N GLN A 107 10.07 9.89 -10.49
CA GLN A 107 10.56 10.97 -11.36
C GLN A 107 9.66 12.22 -11.30
N ILE A 108 8.33 12.03 -11.35
CA ILE A 108 7.36 13.13 -11.25
C ILE A 108 7.57 13.90 -9.94
N LEU A 109 7.65 13.19 -8.82
CA LEU A 109 7.82 13.79 -7.49
C LEU A 109 9.15 14.50 -7.35
N LYS A 110 10.26 13.93 -7.87
CA LYS A 110 11.58 14.58 -7.85
C LYS A 110 11.60 15.91 -8.59
N MET A 111 10.80 16.04 -9.64
CA MET A 111 10.74 17.27 -10.44
C MET A 111 9.85 18.34 -9.82
N LYS A 112 8.79 17.95 -9.10
CA LYS A 112 7.68 18.87 -8.76
C LYS A 112 7.41 19.04 -7.27
N SER A 113 7.70 18.01 -6.48
CA SER A 113 7.34 17.95 -5.06
C SER A 113 8.54 18.28 -4.18
N THR A 114 8.25 18.69 -2.94
CA THR A 114 9.30 18.79 -1.93
C THR A 114 9.84 17.41 -1.58
N THR A 115 11.08 17.32 -1.08
CA THR A 115 11.68 16.04 -0.66
C THR A 115 10.81 15.33 0.38
N GLN A 116 10.29 16.08 1.36
CA GLN A 116 9.42 15.52 2.39
C GLN A 116 8.11 14.97 1.80
N GLU A 117 7.41 15.76 0.99
CA GLU A 117 6.14 15.34 0.37
C GLU A 117 6.32 14.11 -0.52
N ALA A 118 7.42 14.07 -1.28
CA ALA A 118 7.80 12.94 -2.12
C ALA A 118 8.10 11.68 -1.30
N ASP A 119 8.90 11.80 -0.23
CA ASP A 119 9.29 10.66 0.60
C ASP A 119 8.09 10.07 1.35
N GLU A 120 7.22 10.92 1.89
CA GLU A 120 5.96 10.51 2.53
C GLU A 120 5.03 9.76 1.56
N TYR A 121 4.89 10.24 0.31
CA TYR A 121 4.09 9.54 -0.71
C TYR A 121 4.68 8.17 -1.05
N LYS A 122 6.01 8.07 -1.19
CA LYS A 122 6.70 6.79 -1.47
C LYS A 122 6.56 5.81 -0.31
N GLN A 123 6.67 6.28 0.94
CA GLN A 123 6.43 5.46 2.13
C GLN A 123 4.98 4.97 2.21
N TRP A 124 4.02 5.84 1.89
CA TRP A 124 2.61 5.51 1.83
C TRP A 124 2.32 4.37 0.84
N LEU A 125 2.95 4.39 -0.35
CA LEU A 125 2.86 3.28 -1.32
C LEU A 125 3.35 1.94 -0.72
N LEU A 126 4.51 1.93 -0.07
CA LEU A 126 5.06 0.69 0.51
C LEU A 126 4.21 0.17 1.67
N MET A 127 3.66 1.06 2.50
CA MET A 127 2.73 0.67 3.55
C MET A 127 1.47 0.02 3.01
N ILE A 128 0.95 0.49 1.87
CA ILE A 128 -0.16 -0.16 1.17
C ILE A 128 0.22 -1.59 0.77
N GLY A 129 1.38 -1.77 0.13
CA GLY A 129 1.86 -3.10 -0.22
C GLY A 129 2.00 -4.02 1.00
N LYS A 130 2.63 -3.54 2.08
CA LYS A 130 2.82 -4.30 3.32
C LYS A 130 1.49 -4.74 3.96
N ASN A 131 0.51 -3.85 4.01
CA ASN A 131 -0.80 -4.15 4.57
C ASN A 131 -1.58 -5.16 3.71
N VAL A 132 -1.44 -5.08 2.38
CA VAL A 132 -2.04 -6.06 1.46
C VAL A 132 -1.43 -7.44 1.65
N ALA A 133 -0.11 -7.55 1.76
CA ALA A 133 0.56 -8.81 2.10
C ALA A 133 0.06 -9.35 3.45
N SER A 134 -0.08 -8.48 4.46
CA SER A 134 -0.56 -8.88 5.78
C SER A 134 -1.99 -9.43 5.75
N ALA A 135 -2.89 -8.76 5.01
CA ALA A 135 -4.29 -9.15 4.89
C ALA A 135 -4.49 -10.47 4.13
N ALA A 136 -3.65 -10.78 3.14
CA ALA A 136 -3.72 -12.05 2.40
C ALA A 136 -3.43 -13.28 3.29
N ASN A 137 -2.71 -13.07 4.40
CA ASN A 137 -2.22 -14.15 5.26
C ASN A 137 -3.07 -14.42 6.52
N GLU A 138 -4.18 -13.69 6.72
CA GLU A 138 -5.11 -13.86 7.85
C GLU A 138 -5.84 -15.23 7.88
N GLY A 139 -5.62 -16.11 6.89
CA GLY A 139 -6.15 -17.48 6.84
C GLY A 139 -5.18 -18.59 7.27
N ALA A 140 -3.91 -18.27 7.56
CA ALA A 140 -2.92 -19.27 7.98
C ALA A 140 -2.94 -19.44 9.51
N ASN A 141 -3.67 -20.47 9.96
CA ASN A 141 -3.89 -20.84 11.35
C ASN A 141 -2.63 -20.75 12.26
N LEU A 142 -2.88 -20.26 13.49
CA LEU A 142 -2.35 -20.73 14.78
C LEU A 142 -0.90 -21.27 14.76
N LEU A 143 0.05 -20.48 15.33
CA LEU A 143 1.42 -20.84 15.79
C LEU A 143 2.53 -19.95 15.20
N ASN A 144 2.48 -18.61 15.35
CA ASN A 144 3.73 -17.84 15.38
C ASN A 144 3.58 -16.53 16.15
N VAL A 145 4.38 -16.42 17.22
CA VAL A 145 4.54 -15.24 18.07
C VAL A 145 5.31 -14.18 17.26
N GLY A 146 4.63 -13.14 16.76
CA GLY A 146 5.29 -12.01 16.07
C GLY A 146 4.51 -11.34 14.93
N GLY A 147 3.49 -12.01 14.38
CA GLY A 147 2.30 -11.35 13.84
C GLY A 147 2.38 -10.58 12.51
N ILE A 148 3.26 -10.91 11.55
CA ILE A 148 3.04 -10.64 10.12
C ILE A 148 3.65 -11.80 9.32
N ASN A 149 2.87 -12.51 8.52
CA ASN A 149 3.36 -13.60 7.67
C ASN A 149 3.50 -13.08 6.23
N VAL A 150 4.51 -12.24 5.96
CA VAL A 150 4.84 -11.83 4.58
C VAL A 150 5.71 -12.91 3.96
N SER A 151 5.31 -13.42 2.79
CA SER A 151 6.09 -14.42 2.05
C SER A 151 7.41 -13.83 1.51
N PRO A 152 8.44 -14.66 1.25
CA PRO A 152 9.67 -14.20 0.62
C PRO A 152 9.45 -13.48 -0.71
N GLU A 153 8.45 -13.89 -1.49
CA GLU A 153 8.07 -13.28 -2.76
C GLU A 153 7.49 -11.87 -2.56
N GLU A 154 6.63 -11.69 -1.56
CA GLU A 154 6.05 -10.40 -1.19
C GLU A 154 7.12 -9.45 -0.60
N VAL A 155 8.05 -9.95 0.22
CA VAL A 155 9.19 -9.14 0.70
C VAL A 155 10.03 -8.68 -0.48
N ARG A 156 10.37 -9.60 -1.39
CA ARG A 156 11.21 -9.29 -2.55
C ARG A 156 10.59 -8.21 -3.43
N ILE A 157 9.29 -8.28 -3.72
CA ILE A 157 8.67 -7.27 -4.58
C ILE A 157 8.57 -5.91 -3.88
N LEU A 158 8.37 -5.87 -2.55
CA LEU A 158 8.41 -4.62 -1.78
C LEU A 158 9.80 -3.97 -1.81
N ASP A 159 10.88 -4.75 -1.71
CA ASP A 159 12.26 -4.25 -1.82
C ASP A 159 12.57 -3.69 -3.22
N GLU A 160 12.07 -4.37 -4.25
CA GLU A 160 12.21 -3.91 -5.64
C GLU A 160 11.44 -2.61 -5.89
N MET A 161 10.23 -2.47 -5.34
CA MET A 161 9.45 -1.23 -5.39
C MET A 161 10.15 -0.11 -4.63
N ALA A 162 10.70 -0.38 -3.44
CA ALA A 162 11.43 0.62 -2.68
C ALA A 162 12.66 1.13 -3.43
N SER A 163 13.38 0.21 -4.08
CA SER A 163 14.48 0.53 -4.99
C SER A 163 14.02 1.37 -6.19
N ALA A 164 12.90 1.02 -6.81
CA ALA A 164 12.30 1.77 -7.92
C ALA A 164 11.82 3.18 -7.51
N LEU A 165 11.41 3.35 -6.25
CA LEU A 165 11.02 4.63 -5.65
C LEU A 165 12.23 5.46 -5.19
N GLU A 166 13.45 4.93 -5.31
CA GLU A 166 14.68 5.53 -4.79
C GLU A 166 14.54 5.94 -3.32
N LEU A 167 13.86 5.11 -2.51
CA LEU A 167 13.68 5.41 -1.08
C LEU A 167 15.02 5.29 -0.35
N PRO A 168 15.40 6.30 0.45
CA PRO A 168 16.58 6.21 1.30
C PRO A 168 16.47 5.03 2.27
N GLU A 169 17.56 4.28 2.44
CA GLU A 169 17.63 3.10 3.30
C GLU A 169 17.16 3.39 4.75
N HIS A 170 17.49 4.56 5.30
CA HIS A 170 17.05 4.96 6.65
C HIS A 170 15.52 5.09 6.79
N LEU A 171 14.80 5.38 5.70
CA LEU A 171 13.34 5.42 5.68
C LEU A 171 12.73 4.02 5.50
N MET A 172 13.48 3.08 4.93
CA MET A 172 13.05 1.68 4.82
C MET A 172 13.09 0.94 6.16
N VAL A 173 14.11 1.19 6.99
CA VAL A 173 14.24 0.56 8.32
C VAL A 173 12.99 0.83 9.17
N GLY A 174 12.49 2.07 9.19
CA GLY A 174 11.28 2.43 9.93
C GLY A 174 10.00 1.73 9.46
N LEU A 175 9.90 1.42 8.15
CA LEU A 175 8.75 0.71 7.57
C LEU A 175 8.74 -0.78 7.90
N LEU A 176 9.91 -1.40 8.05
CA LEU A 176 10.07 -2.83 8.27
C LEU A 176 10.11 -3.21 9.77
N THR A 177 10.53 -2.31 10.66
CA THR A 177 10.70 -2.62 12.10
C THR A 177 9.54 -2.19 12.99
N ASP A 178 8.58 -1.40 12.50
CA ASP A 178 7.49 -0.90 13.34
C ASP A 178 6.48 -2.01 13.68
N SER A 179 6.72 -2.68 14.81
CA SER A 179 5.88 -3.74 15.40
C SER A 179 4.69 -3.18 16.18
N SER A 180 4.54 -1.84 16.27
CA SER A 180 3.44 -1.22 17.02
C SER A 180 2.11 -1.18 16.25
N LEU A 181 2.05 -1.80 15.07
CA LEU A 181 0.94 -1.70 14.11
C LEU A 181 0.04 -2.93 14.04
N THR A 182 0.11 -3.85 15.02
CA THR A 182 -0.99 -4.81 15.19
C THR A 182 -2.21 -4.04 15.68
N ASN A 183 -3.11 -3.76 14.75
CA ASN A 183 -4.46 -3.23 14.94
C ASN A 183 -5.03 -3.63 16.32
N PRO A 184 -5.20 -2.70 17.29
CA PRO A 184 -5.95 -3.01 18.49
C PRO A 184 -7.39 -3.18 18.05
N ASN A 185 -7.81 -4.43 17.82
CA ASN A 185 -9.19 -4.78 17.53
C ASN A 185 -10.10 -4.03 18.52
N PRO A 186 -10.91 -3.04 18.07
CA PRO A 186 -11.74 -2.25 18.97
C PRO A 186 -12.87 -3.10 19.60
N ASN A 187 -13.07 -4.33 19.12
CA ASN A 187 -14.01 -5.32 19.64
C ASN A 187 -13.32 -6.49 20.36
N ALA A 188 -12.04 -6.40 20.71
CA ALA A 188 -11.41 -7.40 21.56
C ALA A 188 -12.01 -7.30 22.98
N ASN A 189 -12.93 -8.23 23.28
CA ASN A 189 -13.47 -8.41 24.61
C ASN A 189 -12.30 -8.61 25.59
N PRO A 190 -12.19 -7.86 26.70
CA PRO A 190 -11.11 -8.08 27.66
C PRO A 190 -11.11 -9.54 28.09
N SER A 191 -9.95 -10.19 27.95
CA SER A 191 -9.76 -11.56 28.41
C SER A 191 -10.17 -11.65 29.89
N PRO A 192 -10.95 -12.67 30.30
CA PRO A 192 -11.32 -12.83 31.70
C PRO A 192 -10.04 -13.05 32.50
N GLY A 193 -9.76 -12.12 33.42
CA GLY A 193 -8.60 -12.19 34.29
C GLY A 193 -8.55 -13.52 35.03
N SER A 194 -7.38 -14.16 35.01
CA SER A 194 -7.11 -15.34 35.81
C SER A 194 -7.40 -15.04 37.30
N PRO A 195 -8.08 -15.94 38.04
CA PRO A 195 -8.21 -15.78 39.48
C PRO A 195 -6.84 -15.98 40.13
N GLY A 196 -6.44 -15.01 40.95
CA GLY A 196 -5.23 -15.12 41.77
C GLY A 196 -5.32 -16.32 42.72
N ALA A 197 -4.21 -17.04 42.82
CA ALA A 197 -3.88 -17.94 43.92
C ALA A 197 -2.77 -17.27 44.74
#